data_AF-A0A2A2HV06-F1
#
_entry.id   AF-A0A2A2HV06-F1
#
_cell.length_a   1.000
_cell.length_b   1.000
_cell.length_c   1.000
_cell.angle_alpha   90.00
_cell.angle_beta   90.00
_cell.angle_gamma   90.00
#
_symmetry.space_group_name_H-M   'P 1'
#
loop_
_entity.id
_entity.type
_entity.pdbx_description
1 polymer ?
#
loop_
_entity_poly.entity_id
_entity_poly.type
_entity_poly.pdbx_seq_one_letter_code
_entity_poly.pdbx_strand_id
1 'polypeptide(L)'
;MELTLQIDTDYSLQEASEIIRSALEHEKHLAKYKIDRYAMICDEFEDRYDLISTELIKKFEAGELLAEEYLEWYAAKRGLDHWKKKLALLRSIRM
;
A
#
# COMPACT_ATOMS: atom_id res chain seq x y z
N MET A 1 6.25 21.69 2.40
CA MET A 1 6.18 21.19 3.79
C MET A 1 7.55 20.66 4.13
N GLU A 2 8.06 21.06 5.29
CA GLU A 2 9.38 20.64 5.78
C GLU A 2 9.18 19.76 7.01
N LEU A 3 9.96 18.68 7.10
CA LEU A 3 9.96 17.75 8.22
C LEU A 3 11.40 17.66 8.74
N THR A 4 11.63 18.11 9.98
CA THR A 4 12.94 18.00 10.63
C THR A 4 13.00 16.72 11.46
N LEU A 5 14.04 15.93 11.24
CA LEU A 5 14.35 14.73 12.03
C LEU A 5 15.53 15.05 12.94
N GLN A 6 15.36 14.86 14.24
CA GLN A 6 16.47 14.89 15.19
C GLN A 6 17.08 13.48 15.27
N ILE A 7 18.39 13.40 15.08
CA ILE A 7 19.14 12.14 15.12
C ILE A 7 20.10 12.25 16.30
N ASP A 8 19.80 11.51 17.37
CA ASP A 8 20.64 11.44 18.56
C ASP A 8 21.64 10.29 18.39
N THR A 9 22.78 10.59 17.77
CA THR A 9 23.81 9.61 17.45
C THR A 9 25.19 10.24 17.33
N ASP A 10 26.22 9.44 17.62
CA ASP A 10 27.62 9.80 17.40
C ASP A 10 28.06 9.62 15.93
N TYR A 11 27.21 9.03 15.08
CA TYR A 11 27.47 8.86 13.64
C TYR A 11 27.36 10.18 12.87
N SER A 12 28.02 10.23 11.72
CA SER A 12 27.94 11.41 10.85
C SER A 12 26.54 11.58 10.24
N LEU A 13 26.19 12.84 9.93
CA LEU A 13 24.95 13.14 9.22
C LEU A 13 24.86 12.38 7.87
N GLN A 14 26.00 12.13 7.23
CA GLN A 14 26.05 11.39 5.97
C GLN A 14 25.62 9.94 6.17
N GLU A 15 26.22 9.23 7.12
CA GLU A 15 25.89 7.83 7.42
C GLU A 15 24.42 7.68 7.79
N ALA A 16 23.93 8.57 8.67
CA ALA A 16 22.52 8.58 9.05
C ALA A 16 21.60 8.84 7.83
N SER A 17 21.97 9.77 6.96
CA SER A 17 21.21 10.08 5.74
C SER A 17 21.17 8.91 4.74
N GLU A 18 22.29 8.19 4.60
CA GLU A 18 22.37 7.00 3.73
C GLU A 18 21.48 5.87 4.25
N ILE A 19 21.46 5.63 5.56
CA ILE A 19 20.56 4.64 6.19
C ILE A 19 19.09 5.02 5.96
N ILE A 20 18.71 6.27 6.21
CA ILE A 20 17.32 6.70 6.03
C ILE A 20 16.92 6.59 4.55
N ARG A 21 17.80 6.98 3.62
CA ARG A 21 17.55 6.84 2.18
C ARG A 21 17.34 5.38 1.78
N SER A 22 18.19 4.49 2.29
CA SER A 22 18.10 3.04 2.05
C SER A 22 16.78 2.47 2.58
N ALA A 23 16.37 2.86 3.81
CA ALA A 23 15.10 2.44 4.39
C ALA A 23 13.90 2.92 3.58
N LEU A 24 13.91 4.17 3.11
CA LEU A 24 12.86 4.71 2.24
C LEU A 24 12.77 3.97 0.91
N GLU A 25 13.91 3.64 0.30
CA GLU A 25 13.91 2.90 -0.97
C GLU A 25 13.44 1.45 -0.78
N HIS A 26 13.88 0.79 0.28
CA HIS A 26 13.38 -0.54 0.66
C HIS A 26 11.86 -0.53 0.82
N GLU A 27 11.31 0.47 1.51
CA GLU A 27 9.88 0.59 1.71
C GLU A 27 9.12 0.84 0.39
N LYS A 28 9.70 1.58 -0.57
CA LYS A 28 9.13 1.72 -1.91
C LYS A 28 9.09 0.39 -2.65
N HIS A 29 10.14 -0.42 -2.54
CA HIS A 29 10.18 -1.76 -3.15
C HIS A 29 9.12 -2.68 -2.54
N LEU A 30 9.02 -2.70 -1.21
CA LEU A 30 7.97 -3.46 -0.51
C LEU A 30 6.58 -3.00 -0.94
N ALA A 31 6.34 -1.70 -1.02
CA ALA A 31 5.06 -1.15 -1.43
C ALA A 31 4.68 -1.54 -2.86
N LYS A 32 5.63 -1.50 -3.82
CA LYS A 32 5.40 -1.99 -5.19
C LYS A 32 5.00 -3.46 -5.18
N TYR A 33 5.77 -4.31 -4.52
CA TYR A 33 5.48 -5.74 -4.42
C TYR A 33 4.08 -6.02 -3.82
N LYS A 34 3.70 -5.29 -2.76
CA LYS A 34 2.38 -5.43 -2.13
C LYS A 34 1.25 -4.93 -3.04
N ILE A 35 1.45 -3.84 -3.78
CA ILE A 35 0.49 -3.36 -4.78
C ILE A 35 0.27 -4.42 -5.84
N ASP A 36 1.35 -4.96 -6.42
CA ASP A 36 1.26 -5.96 -7.49
C ASP A 36 0.53 -7.22 -7.00
N ARG A 37 0.87 -7.69 -5.78
CA ARG A 37 0.22 -8.86 -5.18
C ARG A 37 -1.27 -8.65 -4.92
N TYR A 38 -1.67 -7.51 -4.36
CA TYR A 38 -3.09 -7.25 -4.08
C TYR A 38 -3.89 -6.90 -5.33
N ALA A 39 -3.28 -6.23 -6.32
CA ALA A 39 -3.90 -6.00 -7.62
C ALA A 39 -4.25 -7.34 -8.28
N MET A 40 -3.30 -8.28 -8.34
CA MET A 40 -3.53 -9.62 -8.87
C MET A 40 -4.69 -10.35 -8.19
N ILE A 41 -4.78 -10.29 -6.85
CA ILE A 41 -5.89 -10.90 -6.10
C ILE A 41 -7.23 -10.23 -6.45
N CYS A 42 -7.25 -8.91 -6.59
CA CYS A 42 -8.47 -8.18 -6.97
C CYS A 42 -8.89 -8.54 -8.40
N ASP A 43 -7.95 -8.50 -9.34
CA ASP A 43 -8.18 -8.77 -10.77
C ASP A 43 -8.71 -10.20 -10.96
N GLU A 44 -8.08 -11.22 -10.34
CA GLU A 44 -8.53 -12.62 -10.43
C GLU A 44 -9.94 -12.85 -9.86
N PHE A 45 -10.32 -12.11 -8.82
CA PHE A 45 -11.65 -12.19 -8.23
C PHE A 45 -12.68 -11.50 -9.13
N GLU A 46 -12.37 -10.27 -9.56
CA GLU A 46 -13.23 -9.45 -10.40
C GLU A 46 -13.54 -10.14 -11.73
N ASP A 47 -12.53 -10.76 -12.35
CA ASP A 47 -12.68 -11.56 -13.57
C ASP A 47 -13.57 -12.80 -13.36
N ARG A 48 -13.50 -13.44 -12.18
CA ARG A 48 -14.30 -14.64 -11.88
C ARG A 48 -15.79 -14.34 -11.80
N TYR A 49 -16.15 -13.17 -11.28
CA TYR A 49 -17.54 -12.79 -11.04
C TYR A 49 -18.09 -11.80 -12.08
N ASP A 50 -17.26 -11.34 -13.04
CA ASP A 50 -17.59 -10.30 -14.02
C ASP A 50 -18.12 -9.02 -13.36
N LEU A 51 -17.44 -8.59 -12.30
CA LEU A 51 -17.81 -7.44 -11.48
C LEU A 51 -16.63 -6.48 -11.33
N ILE A 52 -16.91 -5.17 -11.36
CA ILE A 52 -15.89 -4.15 -11.13
C ILE A 52 -15.79 -3.78 -9.64
N SER A 53 -14.58 -3.42 -9.16
CA SER A 53 -14.36 -3.12 -7.73
C SER A 53 -15.35 -2.12 -7.14
N THR A 54 -15.75 -1.08 -7.90
CA THR A 54 -16.61 0.01 -7.39
C THR A 54 -18.01 -0.46 -7.06
N GLU A 55 -18.53 -1.44 -7.78
CA GLU A 55 -19.83 -2.05 -7.52
C GLU A 55 -19.75 -3.04 -6.37
N LEU A 56 -18.71 -3.87 -6.35
CA LEU A 56 -18.45 -4.83 -5.28
C LEU A 56 -18.30 -4.15 -3.91
N ILE A 57 -17.55 -3.04 -3.82
CA ILE A 57 -17.40 -2.27 -2.57
C ILE A 57 -18.76 -1.83 -2.04
N LYS A 58 -19.62 -1.26 -2.90
CA LYS A 58 -20.94 -0.76 -2.49
C LYS A 58 -21.82 -1.88 -1.92
N LYS A 59 -21.88 -3.02 -2.61
CA LYS A 59 -22.67 -4.18 -2.17
C LYS A 59 -22.13 -4.77 -0.87
N PHE A 60 -20.81 -4.86 -0.74
CA PHE A 60 -20.16 -5.35 0.47
C PHE A 60 -20.43 -4.43 1.67
N GLU A 61 -20.26 -3.11 1.50
CA GLU A 61 -20.51 -2.12 2.56
C GLU A 61 -22.00 -2.01 2.93
N ALA A 62 -22.91 -2.33 2.00
CA ALA A 62 -24.34 -2.47 2.26
C ALA A 62 -24.70 -3.77 3.02
N GLY A 63 -23.74 -4.68 3.23
CA GLY A 63 -23.97 -5.98 3.87
C GLY A 63 -24.61 -7.02 2.98
N GLU A 64 -24.63 -6.80 1.66
CA GLU A 64 -25.25 -7.72 0.68
C GLU A 64 -24.32 -8.90 0.32
N LEU A 65 -23.02 -8.79 0.61
CA LEU A 65 -22.00 -9.79 0.30
C LEU A 65 -21.32 -10.23 1.60
N LEU A 66 -21.62 -11.45 2.05
CA LEU A 66 -21.14 -11.99 3.34
C LEU A 66 -20.33 -13.29 3.21
N ALA A 67 -20.18 -13.84 2.01
CA ALA A 67 -19.35 -15.03 1.83
C ALA A 67 -17.87 -14.71 2.04
N GLU A 68 -17.13 -15.70 2.54
CA GLU A 68 -15.72 -15.56 2.95
C GLU A 68 -14.84 -15.00 1.83
N GLU A 69 -15.06 -15.45 0.60
CA GLU A 69 -14.34 -14.98 -0.59
C GLU A 69 -14.47 -13.45 -0.83
N TYR A 70 -15.62 -12.86 -0.51
CA TYR A 70 -15.79 -11.40 -0.59
C TYR A 70 -15.07 -10.69 0.55
N LEU A 71 -14.99 -11.29 1.74
CA LEU A 71 -14.21 -10.74 2.86
C LEU A 71 -12.72 -10.71 2.51
N GLU A 72 -12.20 -11.79 1.93
CA GLU A 72 -10.80 -11.89 1.48
C GLU A 72 -10.48 -10.88 0.37
N TRP A 73 -11.34 -10.80 -0.65
CA TRP A 73 -11.22 -9.81 -1.71
C TRP A 73 -11.27 -8.38 -1.16
N TYR A 74 -12.22 -8.09 -0.26
CA TYR A 74 -12.35 -6.76 0.32
C TYR A 74 -11.11 -6.38 1.14
N ALA A 75 -10.56 -7.32 1.93
CA ALA A 75 -9.31 -7.12 2.64
C ALA A 75 -8.14 -6.84 1.68
N ALA A 76 -8.04 -7.57 0.57
CA ALA A 76 -7.05 -7.33 -0.48
C ALA A 76 -7.22 -5.95 -1.12
N LYS A 77 -8.45 -5.54 -1.43
CA LYS A 77 -8.77 -4.23 -2.01
C LYS A 77 -8.39 -3.09 -1.08
N ARG A 78 -8.70 -3.19 0.22
CA ARG A 78 -8.28 -2.23 1.25
C ARG A 78 -6.75 -2.18 1.38
N GLY A 79 -6.10 -3.35 1.30
CA GLY A 79 -4.64 -3.45 1.23
C GLY A 79 -4.06 -2.72 0.02
N LEU A 80 -4.61 -2.95 -1.17
CA LEU A 80 -4.19 -2.30 -2.41
C LEU A 80 -4.25 -0.77 -2.29
N ASP A 81 -5.37 -0.25 -1.79
CA ASP A 81 -5.56 1.20 -1.63
C ASP A 81 -4.59 1.80 -0.60
N HIS A 82 -4.38 1.09 0.52
CA HIS A 82 -3.40 1.48 1.53
C HIS A 82 -1.98 1.57 0.95
N TRP A 83 -1.53 0.53 0.24
CA TRP A 83 -0.18 0.48 -0.31
C TRP A 83 0.02 1.45 -1.48
N LYS A 84 -0.99 1.69 -2.32
CA LYS A 84 -0.98 2.75 -3.33
C LYS A 84 -0.77 4.13 -2.69
N LYS A 85 -1.53 4.44 -1.62
CA LYS A 85 -1.36 5.70 -0.87
C LYS A 85 0.03 5.79 -0.25
N LYS A 86 0.53 4.71 0.36
CA LYS A 86 1.87 4.67 0.95
C LYS A 86 2.97 4.90 -0.07
N LEU A 87 2.91 4.24 -1.23
CA LEU A 87 3.89 4.42 -2.32
C LEU A 87 3.86 5.86 -2.87
N ALA A 88 2.67 6.45 -3.02
CA ALA A 88 2.53 7.83 -3.45
C ALA A 88 3.21 8.79 -2.45
N LEU A 89 3.03 8.58 -1.15
CA LEU A 89 3.70 9.36 -0.11
C LEU A 89 5.22 9.17 -0.17
N LEU A 90 5.72 7.93 -0.24
CA LEU A 90 7.15 7.63 -0.30
C LEU A 90 7.83 8.27 -1.52
N ARG A 91 7.15 8.31 -2.67
CA ARG A 91 7.65 8.97 -3.89
C ARG A 91 7.69 10.49 -3.78
N SER A 92 6.90 11.08 -2.88
CA SER A 92 6.86 12.52 -2.65
C SER A 92 8.00 13.01 -1.72
N ILE A 93 8.59 12.10 -0.94
CA ILE A 93 9.69 12.41 -0.03
C ILE A 93 10.96 12.68 -0.85
N ARG A 94 11.59 13.82 -0.60
CA ARG A 94 12.88 14.23 -1.16
C ARG A 94 13.84 14.41 0.02
N MET A 95 15.00 13.76 -0.06
CA MET A 95 16.08 13.82 0.92
C MET A 95 17.38 14.22 0.25
#